data_AF-A0A8T5SKW2-F1
#
_entry.id   AF-A0A8T5SKW2-F1
#
_cell.length_a   1.000
_cell.length_b   1.000
_cell.length_c   1.000
_cell.angle_alpha   90.00
_cell.angle_beta   90.00
_cell.angle_gamma   90.00
#
_symmetry.space_group_name_H-M   'P 1'
#
loop_
_entity.id
_entity.type
_entity.pdbx_description
1 polymer ?
#
loop_
_entity_poly.entity_id
_entity_poly.type
_entity_poly.pdbx_seq_one_letter_code
_entity_poly.pdbx_strand_id
1 'polypeptide(L)' 'MLQRYAKCPVCAKRTVLKVPPDVINTAERFPFTVKVKHEDHYFYINLDSQAWITDILHPEQVE' A
#
# COMPACT_ATOMS: atom_id res chain seq x y z
N MET A 1 8.66 -12.18 2.64
CA MET A 1 7.97 -11.24 1.73
C MET A 1 6.50 -11.59 1.73
N LEU A 2 5.63 -10.64 2.09
CA LEU A 2 4.19 -10.85 2.05
C LEU A 2 3.68 -10.39 0.67
N GLN A 3 3.03 -11.31 -0.06
CA GLN A 3 2.36 -10.97 -1.31
C GLN A 3 0.92 -10.61 -1.02
N ARG A 4 0.53 -9.39 -1.38
CA ARG A 4 -0.84 -8.90 -1.20
C ARG A 4 -1.40 -8.49 -2.55
N TYR A 5 -2.62 -8.89 -2.83
CA TYR A 5 -3.33 -8.44 -4.03
C TYR A 5 -3.98 -7.09 -3.75
N ALA A 6 -3.74 -6.12 -4.62
CA ALA A 6 -4.41 -4.83 -4.59
C ALA A 6 -5.00 -4.52 -5.97
N LYS A 7 -6.17 -3.90 -5.97
CA LYS A 7 -6.71 -3.27 -7.18
C LYS A 7 -6.25 -1.82 -7.17
N CYS A 8 -5.51 -1.42 -8.21
CA CYS A 8 -5.06 -0.05 -8.32
C CYS A 8 -6.27 0.89 -8.41
N PRO A 9 -6.35 1.94 -7.58
CA PRO A 9 -7.47 2.88 -7.59
C PRO A 9 -7.42 3.81 -8.82
N VAL A 10 -6.26 3.96 -9.46
CA VAL A 10 -6.06 4.85 -10.63
C VAL A 10 -6.50 4.16 -11.93
N CYS A 11 -5.99 2.95 -12.22
CA CYS A 11 -6.22 2.27 -13.50
C CYS A 11 -7.08 1.00 -13.39
N ALA A 12 -7.59 0.67 -12.20
CA ALA A 12 -8.42 -0.52 -11.91
C ALA A 12 -7.76 -1.88 -12.19
N LYS A 13 -6.50 -1.94 -12.64
CA LYS A 13 -5.74 -3.18 -12.82
C LYS A 13 -5.40 -3.83 -11.47
N ARG A 14 -5.32 -5.16 -11.45
CA ARG A 14 -4.86 -5.92 -10.27
C ARG A 14 -3.34 -5.97 -10.27
N THR A 15 -2.74 -5.71 -9.12
CA THR A 15 -1.29 -5.78 -8.91
C THR A 15 -0.96 -6.64 -7.69
N VAL A 16 0.19 -7.30 -7.73
CA VAL A 16 0.74 -8.05 -6.60
C VAL A 16 1.76 -7.18 -5.90
N LEU A 17 1.40 -6.72 -4.70
CA LEU A 17 2.26 -5.94 -3.84
C LEU A 17 3.18 -6.87 -3.08
N LYS A 18 4.49 -6.66 -3.25
CA LYS A 18 5.53 -7.28 -2.43
C LYS A 18 5.79 -6.32 -1.27
N VAL A 19 5.09 -6.50 -0.16
CA VAL A 19 5.28 -5.68 1.04
C VAL A 19 6.46 -6.28 1.83
N PRO A 20 7.56 -5.55 2.02
CA PRO A 20 8.66 -5.99 2.87
C PRO A 20 8.17 -6.08 4.32
N PRO A 21 8.44 -7.18 5.05
CA PRO A 21 7.97 -7.33 6.44
C PRO A 21 8.59 -6.30 7.39
N ASP A 22 9.71 -5.70 7.01
CA ASP A 22 10.44 -4.66 7.72
C ASP A 22 9.85 -3.26 7.51
N VAL A 23 8.95 -3.05 6.54
CA VAL A 23 8.35 -1.74 6.27
C VAL A 23 7.51 -1.22 7.43
N ILE A 24 6.97 -2.12 8.25
CA ILE A 24 6.20 -1.80 9.46
C ILE A 24 7.09 -1.55 10.68
N ASN A 25 8.36 -1.95 10.65
CA ASN A 25 9.28 -1.72 11.77
C ASN A 25 9.66 -0.24 11.90
N THR A 26 9.56 0.53 10.82
CA THR A 26 9.78 1.98 10.81
C THR A 26 8.51 2.77 11.13
N ALA A 27 7.37 2.11 11.34
CA ALA A 27 6.11 2.79 11.61
C ALA A 27 6.00 3.18 13.09
N GLU A 28 5.88 4.47 13.38
CA GLU A 28 5.62 4.98 14.74
C GLU A 28 4.16 4.76 15.19
N ARG A 29 3.24 4.69 14.22
CA ARG A 29 1.79 4.53 14.45
C ARG A 29 1.12 3.79 13.30
N PHE A 30 -0.01 3.16 13.62
CA PHE A 30 -0.86 2.44 12.67
C PHE A 30 -2.26 3.07 12.59
N PRO A 31 -2.95 3.02 11.43
CA PRO A 31 -2.49 2.45 10.17
C PRO A 31 -1.34 3.25 9.54
N PHE A 32 -0.36 2.53 8.97
CA PHE A 32 0.84 3.09 8.36
C PHE A 32 0.68 3.20 6.85
N THR A 33 0.76 4.41 6.31
CA THR A 33 0.56 4.66 4.88
C THR A 33 1.85 4.47 4.10
N VAL A 34 1.79 3.65 3.05
CA VAL A 34 2.92 3.34 2.15
C VAL A 34 2.59 3.77 0.73
N LYS A 35 3.53 4.47 0.09
CA LYS A 35 3.45 4.82 -1.33
C LYS A 35 3.84 3.63 -2.19
N VAL A 36 2.93 3.21 -3.06
CA VAL A 36 3.12 2.11 -4.00
C VAL A 36 3.31 2.68 -5.39
N LYS A 37 4.43 2.35 -6.03
CA LYS A 37 4.64 2.62 -7.46
C LYS A 37 4.01 1.50 -8.29
N HIS A 38 3.18 1.86 -9.25
CA HIS A 38 2.53 0.93 -10.17
C HIS A 38 2.63 1.46 -11.60
N GLU A 39 3.40 0.77 -12.44
CA GLU A 39 3.69 1.19 -13.81
C GLU A 39 4.17 2.66 -13.87
N ASP A 40 3.34 3.56 -14.39
CA ASP A 40 3.57 4.99 -14.61
C ASP A 40 2.95 5.92 -13.55
N HIS A 41 2.24 5.38 -12.56
CA HIS A 41 1.59 6.13 -11.50
C HIS A 41 1.92 5.56 -10.11
N TYR A 42 1.39 6.20 -9.08
CA TYR A 42 1.44 5.71 -7.72
C TYR A 42 0.04 5.66 -7.12
N PHE A 43 -0.09 4.90 -6.04
CA PHE A 43 -1.23 4.96 -5.14
C PHE A 43 -0.73 4.67 -3.72
N TYR A 44 -1.62 4.80 -2.74
CA TYR A 44 -1.26 4.60 -1.34
C TYR A 44 -2.01 3.40 -0.77
N ILE A 45 -1.36 2.70 0.15
CA ILE A 45 -2.00 1.64 0.93
C ILE A 45 -1.78 1.91 2.42
N ASN A 46 -2.77 1.58 3.23
CA ASN A 46 -2.62 1.56 4.67
C ASN A 46 -2.33 0.14 5.13
N LEU A 47 -1.33 0.00 5.99
CA LEU A 47 -0.93 -1.25 6.61
C LEU A 47 -1.23 -1.24 8.10
N ASP A 48 -1.69 -2.36 8.63
CA ASP A 48 -1.78 -2.59 10.08
C ASP A 48 -0.44 -3.11 10.66
N SER A 49 -0.41 -3.36 11.97
CA SER A 49 0.76 -3.89 12.68
C SER A 49 1.19 -5.30 12.25
N GLN A 50 0.36 -5.99 11.46
CA GLN A 50 0.63 -7.30 10.88
C GLN A 50 0.90 -7.22 9.36
N ALA A 51 1.10 -6.01 8.81
CA ALA A 51 1.29 -5.75 7.39
C ALA A 51 0.13 -6.29 6.50
N TRP A 52 -1.11 -6.22 7.00
CA TRP A 52 -2.31 -6.38 6.20
C TRP A 52 -2.75 -5.04 5.63
N ILE A 53 -3.23 -5.08 4.39
CA ILE A 53 -3.81 -3.90 3.75
C ILE A 53 -5.16 -3.64 4.40
N THR A 54 -5.30 -2.51 5.08
CA THR A 54 -6.59 -2.05 5.63
C THR A 54 -7.34 -1.24 4.58
N ASP A 55 -6.64 -0.35 3.88
CA ASP A 55 -7.21 0.55 2.88
C ASP A 55 -6.30 0.72 1.67
N ILE A 56 -6.92 1.05 0.54
CA ILE A 56 -6.25 1.46 -0.70
C ILE A 56 -6.76 2.85 -1.03
N LEU A 57 -5.85 3.82 -1.14
CA LEU A 57 -6.16 5.23 -1.28
C LEU A 57 -5.71 5.74 -2.65
N HIS A 58 -6.56 6.55 -3.28
CA HIS A 58 -6.20 7.28 -4.50
C HIS A 58 -5.20 8.41 -4.15
N PRO A 59 -4.23 8.74 -5.02
CA PRO A 59 -3.29 9.84 -4.78
C PRO A 59 -3.93 11.16 -4.36
N GLU A 60 -5.05 11.51 -5.00
CA GLU A 60 -5.83 12.74 -4.73
C GLU A 60 -6.46 12.80 -3.33
N GLN A 61 -6.50 11.70 -2.58
CA GLN A 61 -7.01 11.67 -1.22
C GLN A 61 -5.93 11.95 -0.17
N VAL A 62 -4.66 11.98 -0.59
CA VAL A 62 -3.48 12.05 0.29
C VAL A 62 -2.64 13.29 -0.01
N GLU A 63 -2.56 13.72 -1.27
CA GLU A 63 -1.84 14.91 -1.75
C GLU A 63 -2.83 15.99 -2.23
#